data_AF-A0A7C9DYV2-F1
#
_entry.id   AF-A0A7C9DYV2-F1
#
_cell.length_a   1.000
_cell.length_b   1.000
_cell.length_c   1.000
_cell.angle_alpha   90.00
_cell.angle_beta   90.00
_cell.angle_gamma   90.00
#
_symmetry.space_group_name_H-M   'P 1'
#
loop_
_entity.id
_entity.type
_entity.pdbx_description
1 polymer ?
#
loop_
_entity_poly.entity_id
_entity_poly.type
_entity_poly.pdbx_seq_one_letter_code
_entity_poly.pdbx_strand_id
1 'polypeptide(L)'
;MVMVPLQVLGVGVICFYALEPQIAGKKTSHVVDAFYFCVVTMTTVGYGDLFPESVLAKLVACAFVFLGMALVGIILSEGADYLVEKQEVLLVSTLHAHQKLGPSDFMKGIETNKTAYKCLLVFIFLLVLIITGTTFLALVEKLDFVDAFYCVCATITTLGYGDRSFSTEAGRIFAVFWILEIGR
;
A
#
# COMPACT_ATOMS: atom_id res chain seq x y z
N MET A 1 2.42 7.95 -14.48
CA MET A 1 2.45 6.75 -13.60
C MET A 1 1.09 6.36 -13.03
N VAL A 2 0.22 7.28 -12.58
CA VAL A 2 -1.08 6.96 -11.92
C VAL A 2 -2.19 6.41 -12.84
N MET A 3 -2.12 6.61 -14.17
CA MET A 3 -3.21 6.19 -15.08
C MET A 3 -3.29 4.67 -15.32
N VAL A 4 -2.14 3.98 -15.34
CA VAL A 4 -2.05 2.53 -15.57
C VAL A 4 -2.67 1.70 -14.44
N PRO A 5 -2.40 1.97 -13.14
CA PRO A 5 -3.02 1.20 -12.05
C PRO A 5 -4.54 1.35 -12.00
N LEU A 6 -5.09 2.51 -12.38
CA LEU A 6 -6.55 2.70 -12.40
C LEU A 6 -7.24 1.89 -13.51
N GLN A 7 -6.60 1.76 -14.68
CA GLN A 7 -7.12 0.93 -15.77
C GLN A 7 -7.10 -0.56 -15.40
N VAL A 8 -6.00 -1.03 -14.79
CA VAL A 8 -5.88 -2.42 -14.29
C VAL A 8 -6.94 -2.71 -13.24
N LEU A 9 -7.14 -1.80 -12.28
CA LEU A 9 -8.17 -1.91 -11.26
C LEU A 9 -9.57 -2.02 -11.89
N GLY A 10 -9.89 -1.15 -12.86
CA GLY A 10 -11.19 -1.18 -13.54
C GLY A 10 -11.47 -2.51 -14.26
N VAL A 11 -10.48 -3.03 -15.01
CA VAL A 11 -10.59 -4.34 -15.68
C VAL A 11 -10.74 -5.47 -14.65
N GLY A 12 -9.93 -5.45 -13.59
CA GLY A 12 -10.02 -6.42 -12.50
C GLY A 12 -11.40 -6.46 -11.88
N VAL A 13 -11.96 -5.30 -11.52
CA VAL A 13 -13.29 -5.21 -10.88
C VAL A 13 -14.37 -5.78 -11.79
N ILE A 14 -14.35 -5.47 -13.08
CA ILE A 14 -15.32 -6.02 -14.04
C ILE A 14 -15.21 -7.55 -14.10
N CYS A 15 -13.99 -8.08 -14.19
CA CYS A 15 -13.73 -9.53 -14.22
C CYS A 15 -14.19 -10.22 -12.93
N PHE A 16 -13.81 -9.71 -11.76
CA PHE A 16 -14.16 -10.33 -10.47
C PHE A 16 -15.62 -10.13 -10.07
N TYR A 17 -16.26 -9.06 -10.55
CA TYR A 17 -17.72 -8.91 -10.45
C TYR A 17 -18.45 -9.99 -11.27
N ALA A 18 -18.00 -10.24 -12.50
CA ALA A 18 -18.57 -11.30 -13.34
C ALA A 18 -18.28 -12.72 -12.78
N LEU A 19 -17.16 -12.88 -12.07
CA LEU A 19 -16.75 -14.13 -11.43
C LEU A 19 -17.18 -14.24 -9.97
N GLU A 20 -17.98 -13.32 -9.44
CA GLU A 20 -18.42 -13.30 -8.04
C GLU A 20 -19.03 -14.64 -7.57
N PRO A 21 -19.83 -15.37 -8.37
CA PRO A 21 -20.35 -16.68 -7.96
C PRO A 21 -19.25 -17.73 -7.70
N GLN A 22 -18.05 -17.49 -8.22
CA GLN A 22 -16.87 -18.37 -8.13
C GLN A 22 -15.86 -17.90 -7.08
N ILE A 23 -16.16 -16.80 -6.38
CA ILE A 23 -15.42 -16.30 -5.22
C ILE A 23 -16.09 -16.84 -3.96
N ALA A 24 -15.29 -17.38 -3.05
CA ALA A 24 -15.72 -17.84 -1.73
C ALA A 24 -15.19 -16.92 -0.63
N GLY A 25 -15.70 -17.10 0.59
CA GLY A 25 -15.31 -16.33 1.77
C GLY A 25 -16.46 -15.53 2.38
N LYS A 26 -16.12 -14.53 3.21
CA LYS A 26 -17.11 -13.66 3.85
C LYS A 26 -17.59 -12.63 2.84
N LYS A 27 -18.81 -12.76 2.31
CA LYS A 27 -19.35 -11.82 1.31
C LYS A 27 -20.16 -10.70 1.96
N THR A 28 -20.17 -9.52 1.33
CA THR A 28 -20.98 -8.37 1.74
C THR A 28 -21.87 -7.90 0.60
N SER A 29 -21.30 -7.20 -0.38
CA SER A 29 -21.97 -6.67 -1.56
C SER A 29 -21.14 -6.98 -2.80
N HIS A 30 -21.77 -7.50 -3.86
CA HIS A 30 -21.09 -8.00 -5.05
C HIS A 30 -20.08 -7.00 -5.65
N VAL A 31 -20.47 -5.73 -5.73
CA VAL A 31 -19.61 -4.67 -6.30
C VAL A 31 -18.49 -4.32 -5.32
N VAL A 32 -18.81 -4.11 -4.04
CA VAL A 32 -17.84 -3.73 -3.01
C VAL A 32 -16.79 -4.82 -2.82
N ASP A 33 -17.22 -6.08 -2.79
CA ASP A 33 -16.35 -7.24 -2.65
C ASP A 33 -15.38 -7.38 -3.84
N ALA A 34 -15.85 -7.12 -5.06
CA ALA A 34 -14.99 -7.12 -6.24
C ALA A 34 -13.94 -6.01 -6.19
N PHE A 35 -14.33 -4.79 -5.82
CA PHE A 35 -13.39 -3.67 -5.60
C PHE A 35 -12.38 -3.99 -4.50
N TYR A 36 -12.86 -4.43 -3.34
CA TYR A 36 -12.03 -4.79 -2.21
C TYR A 36 -11.04 -5.89 -2.58
N PHE A 37 -11.50 -6.99 -3.20
CA PHE A 37 -10.64 -8.08 -3.66
C PHE A 37 -9.55 -7.60 -4.63
N CYS A 38 -9.89 -6.73 -5.58
CA CYS A 38 -8.91 -6.18 -6.51
C CYS A 38 -7.88 -5.31 -5.80
N VAL A 39 -8.32 -4.40 -4.92
CA VAL A 39 -7.43 -3.49 -4.18
C VAL A 39 -6.47 -4.27 -3.30
N VAL A 40 -6.96 -5.21 -2.47
CA VAL A 40 -6.09 -5.99 -1.57
C VAL A 40 -5.11 -6.89 -2.33
N THR A 41 -5.50 -7.37 -3.52
CA THR A 41 -4.62 -8.18 -4.37
C THR A 41 -3.55 -7.33 -5.06
N MET A 42 -3.94 -6.18 -5.65
CA MET A 42 -3.00 -5.30 -6.35
C MET A 42 -1.99 -4.63 -5.41
N THR A 43 -2.43 -4.29 -4.21
CA THR A 43 -1.57 -3.71 -3.16
C THR A 43 -0.80 -4.76 -2.38
N THR A 44 -0.90 -6.03 -2.76
CA THR A 44 -0.20 -7.17 -2.16
C THR A 44 -0.53 -7.45 -0.70
N VAL A 45 -1.56 -6.79 -0.14
CA VAL A 45 -2.05 -7.05 1.22
C VAL A 45 -2.61 -8.47 1.34
N GLY A 46 -3.50 -8.87 0.44
CA GLY A 46 -3.88 -10.28 0.27
C GLY A 46 -4.49 -10.99 1.49
N TYR A 47 -5.47 -10.37 2.17
CA TYR A 47 -6.13 -10.94 3.36
C TYR A 47 -6.66 -12.38 3.23
N GLY A 48 -7.04 -12.81 2.02
CA GLY A 48 -7.59 -14.16 1.82
C GLY A 48 -8.95 -14.39 2.46
N ASP A 49 -9.63 -13.35 2.96
CA ASP A 49 -11.00 -13.43 3.46
C ASP A 49 -12.04 -13.52 2.33
N LEU A 50 -11.64 -13.13 1.12
CA LEU A 50 -12.23 -13.49 -0.16
C LEU A 50 -11.18 -14.19 -1.02
N PHE A 51 -11.54 -15.30 -1.64
CA PHE A 51 -10.62 -16.06 -2.48
C PHE A 51 -11.33 -16.81 -3.61
N PRO A 52 -10.68 -16.98 -4.77
CA PRO A 52 -11.26 -17.72 -5.88
C PRO A 52 -11.31 -19.23 -5.56
N GLU A 53 -12.47 -19.85 -5.72
CA GLU A 53 -12.66 -21.27 -5.47
C GLU A 53 -12.53 -22.10 -6.77
N SER A 54 -13.10 -21.59 -7.86
CA SER A 54 -13.11 -22.27 -9.15
C SER A 54 -11.76 -22.22 -9.87
N VAL A 55 -11.54 -23.15 -10.80
CA VAL A 55 -10.35 -23.17 -11.67
C VAL A 55 -10.26 -21.88 -12.49
N LEU A 56 -11.36 -21.43 -13.07
CA LEU A 56 -11.39 -20.22 -13.90
C LEU A 56 -11.05 -18.97 -13.09
N ALA A 57 -11.66 -18.81 -11.91
CA ALA A 57 -11.40 -17.66 -11.04
C ALA A 57 -9.95 -17.65 -10.54
N LYS A 58 -9.37 -18.82 -10.24
CA LYS A 58 -7.95 -18.96 -9.87
C LYS A 58 -7.03 -18.53 -11.02
N LEU A 59 -7.31 -18.95 -12.26
CA LEU A 59 -6.49 -18.56 -13.42
C LEU A 59 -6.55 -17.05 -13.67
N VAL A 60 -7.74 -16.45 -13.58
CA VAL A 60 -7.90 -14.99 -13.71
C VAL A 60 -7.20 -14.25 -12.58
N ALA A 61 -7.29 -14.74 -11.33
CA ALA A 61 -6.55 -14.20 -10.20
C ALA A 61 -5.03 -14.29 -10.39
N CYS A 62 -4.50 -15.42 -10.89
CA CYS A 62 -3.08 -15.53 -11.20
C CYS A 62 -2.64 -14.48 -12.23
N ALA A 63 -3.38 -14.32 -13.33
CA ALA A 63 -3.08 -13.31 -14.34
C ALA A 63 -3.09 -11.89 -13.77
N PHE A 64 -4.06 -11.60 -12.89
CA PHE A 64 -4.18 -10.31 -12.23
C PHE A 64 -3.05 -10.03 -11.24
N VAL A 65 -2.62 -11.03 -10.46
CA VAL A 65 -1.48 -10.93 -9.53
C VAL A 65 -0.19 -10.59 -10.28
N PHE A 66 0.09 -11.24 -11.41
CA PHE A 66 1.27 -10.90 -12.21
C PHE A 66 1.25 -9.46 -12.72
N LEU A 67 0.08 -8.97 -13.12
CA LEU A 67 -0.09 -7.59 -13.55
C LEU A 67 0.09 -6.60 -12.39
N GLY A 68 -0.39 -6.93 -11.19
CA GLY A 68 -0.15 -6.16 -9.96
C GLY A 68 1.33 -6.11 -9.58
N MET A 69 2.04 -7.24 -9.62
CA MET A 69 3.47 -7.31 -9.33
C MET A 69 4.33 -6.46 -10.26
N ALA A 70 3.96 -6.39 -11.55
CA ALA A 70 4.65 -5.52 -12.51
C ALA A 70 4.58 -4.04 -12.10
N LEU A 71 3.48 -3.59 -11.48
CA LEU A 71 3.33 -2.22 -10.98
C LEU A 71 4.25 -1.96 -9.79
N VAL A 72 4.32 -2.89 -8.83
CA VAL A 72 5.24 -2.79 -7.68
C VAL A 72 6.69 -2.70 -8.14
N GLY A 73 7.08 -3.47 -9.16
CA GLY A 73 8.42 -3.42 -9.74
C GLY A 73 8.78 -2.05 -10.33
N ILE A 74 7.83 -1.36 -10.97
CA ILE A 74 8.06 -0.01 -11.52
C ILE A 74 8.30 0.99 -10.38
N ILE A 75 7.47 0.97 -9.34
CA ILE A 75 7.61 1.87 -8.18
C ILE A 75 8.94 1.64 -7.45
N LEU A 76 9.33 0.37 -7.27
CA LEU A 76 10.61 0.02 -6.66
C LEU A 76 11.80 0.50 -7.50
N SER A 77 11.71 0.46 -8.82
CA SER A 77 12.75 0.96 -9.72
C SER A 77 12.97 2.46 -9.54
N GLU A 78 11.89 3.26 -9.48
CA GLU A 78 12.01 4.70 -9.24
C GLU A 78 12.64 5.01 -7.88
N GLY A 79 12.28 4.23 -6.85
CA GLY A 79 12.90 4.33 -5.52
C GLY A 79 14.39 3.98 -5.53
N ALA A 80 14.77 2.94 -6.25
CA ALA A 80 16.16 2.53 -6.41
C ALA A 80 16.98 3.62 -7.13
N ASP A 81 16.46 4.17 -8.23
CA ASP A 81 17.10 5.25 -8.98
C ASP A 81 17.31 6.50 -8.10
N TYR A 82 16.32 6.86 -7.27
CA TYR A 82 16.45 7.94 -6.29
C TYR A 82 17.55 7.70 -5.24
N LEU A 83 17.67 6.46 -4.74
CA LEU A 83 18.72 6.11 -3.77
C LEU A 83 20.11 6.14 -4.40
N VAL A 84 20.25 5.66 -5.63
CA VAL A 84 21.51 5.71 -6.39
C VAL A 84 21.92 7.15 -6.63
N GLU A 85 21.00 8.02 -7.09
CA GLU A 85 21.29 9.45 -7.29
C GLU A 85 21.76 10.13 -5.99
N LYS A 86 21.17 9.76 -4.84
CA LYS A 86 21.61 10.28 -3.53
C LYS A 86 22.99 9.79 -3.11
N GLN A 87 23.34 8.53 -3.41
CA GLN A 87 24.67 7.98 -3.13
C GLN A 87 25.75 8.65 -3.99
N GLU A 88 25.47 8.90 -5.28
CA GLU A 88 26.39 9.59 -6.17
C GLU A 88 26.67 11.03 -5.70
N VAL A 89 25.63 11.78 -5.30
CA VAL A 89 25.78 13.15 -4.77
C VAL A 89 26.63 13.17 -3.49
N LEU A 90 26.44 12.22 -2.57
CA LEU A 90 27.23 12.12 -1.34
C LEU A 90 28.70 11.78 -1.62
N LEU A 91 28.97 10.84 -2.55
CA LEU A 91 30.31 10.47 -2.95
C LEU A 91 31.05 11.66 -3.60
N VAL A 92 30.40 12.35 -4.55
CA VAL A 92 30.94 13.54 -5.23
C VAL A 92 31.21 14.66 -4.22
N SER A 93 30.31 14.88 -3.26
CA SER A 93 30.50 15.90 -2.22
C SER A 93 31.67 15.62 -1.28
N THR A 94 31.96 14.34 -0.99
CA THR A 94 33.08 13.93 -0.12
C THR A 94 34.43 14.05 -0.83
N LEU A 95 34.49 13.72 -2.13
CA LEU A 95 35.69 13.91 -2.95
C LEU A 95 36.07 15.39 -3.10
N HIS A 96 35.09 16.27 -3.35
CA HIS A 96 35.35 17.71 -3.43
C HIS A 96 35.61 18.38 -2.07
N ALA A 97 35.04 17.87 -0.97
CA ALA A 97 35.29 18.38 0.38
C ALA A 97 36.74 18.16 0.84
N HIS A 98 37.41 17.11 0.37
CA HIS A 98 38.86 16.94 0.60
C HIS A 98 39.71 18.01 -0.10
N GLN A 99 39.18 18.71 -1.11
CA GLN A 99 39.91 19.72 -1.91
C GLN A 99 39.59 21.17 -1.54
N LYS A 100 38.49 21.45 -0.84
CA LYS A 100 38.11 22.80 -0.36
C LYS A 100 37.54 22.76 1.07
N LEU A 101 38.36 23.09 2.06
CA LEU A 101 37.88 23.41 3.41
C LEU A 101 37.30 24.84 3.43
N GLY A 102 36.01 24.95 3.77
CA GLY A 102 35.21 26.19 3.93
C GLY A 102 34.40 26.54 2.69
N PRO A 103 33.17 27.12 2.76
CA PRO A 103 32.19 27.37 3.83
C PRO A 103 30.94 26.46 3.65
N SER A 104 31.13 25.14 3.61
CA SER A 104 30.08 24.15 3.32
C SER A 104 29.24 23.74 4.55
N ASP A 105 29.69 24.06 5.76
CA ASP A 105 28.99 23.71 7.01
C ASP A 105 27.66 24.47 7.19
N PHE A 106 27.54 25.68 6.64
CA PHE A 106 26.30 26.45 6.67
C PHE A 106 25.23 25.88 5.73
N MET A 107 25.64 25.37 4.55
CA MET A 107 24.70 24.73 3.61
C MET A 107 24.28 23.33 4.06
N LYS A 108 25.18 22.55 4.69
CA LYS A 108 24.84 21.23 5.27
C LYS A 108 23.76 21.34 6.36
N GLY A 109 23.78 22.38 7.18
CA GLY A 109 22.73 22.63 8.18
C GLY A 109 21.33 22.84 7.59
N ILE A 110 21.23 23.40 6.38
CA ILE A 110 19.97 23.64 5.67
C ILE A 110 19.47 22.34 4.99
N GLU A 111 20.35 21.51 4.41
CA GLU A 111 19.98 20.22 3.80
C GLU A 111 19.60 19.15 4.84
N THR A 112 20.32 19.06 5.97
CA THR A 112 19.97 18.14 7.07
C THR A 112 18.59 18.45 7.63
N ASN A 113 18.24 19.73 7.75
CA ASN A 113 16.90 20.15 8.17
C ASN A 113 15.83 19.77 7.14
N LYS A 114 16.19 19.78 5.83
CA LYS A 114 15.29 19.38 4.74
C LYS A 114 14.91 17.89 4.80
N THR A 115 15.87 17.03 5.07
CA THR A 115 15.66 15.58 5.17
C THR A 115 14.95 15.22 6.47
N ALA A 116 15.30 15.86 7.59
CA ALA A 116 14.66 15.63 8.88
C ALA A 116 13.17 15.97 8.86
N TYR A 117 12.76 17.10 8.25
CA TYR A 117 11.33 17.41 8.15
C TYR A 117 10.59 16.40 7.26
N LYS A 118 11.21 15.88 6.19
CA LYS A 118 10.58 14.87 5.33
C LYS A 118 10.32 13.58 6.09
N CYS A 119 11.33 13.10 6.83
CA CYS A 119 11.17 11.93 7.70
C CYS A 119 10.10 12.16 8.77
N LEU A 120 10.08 13.35 9.38
CA LEU A 120 9.05 13.72 10.35
C LEU A 120 7.65 13.73 9.74
N LEU A 121 7.48 14.30 8.53
CA LEU A 121 6.20 14.30 7.82
C LEU A 121 5.71 12.88 7.50
N VAL A 122 6.60 11.98 7.04
CA VAL A 122 6.26 10.57 6.79
C VAL A 122 5.86 9.87 8.09
N PHE A 123 6.59 10.12 9.18
CA PHE A 123 6.26 9.54 10.49
C PHE A 123 4.90 10.02 11.00
N ILE A 124 4.60 11.31 10.89
CA ILE A 124 3.29 11.88 11.25
C ILE A 124 2.19 11.28 10.38
N PHE A 125 2.40 11.18 9.06
CA PHE A 125 1.46 10.57 8.14
C PHE A 125 1.15 9.12 8.52
N LEU A 126 2.18 8.32 8.83
CA LEU A 126 2.03 6.93 9.27
C LEU A 126 1.25 6.83 10.59
N LEU A 127 1.50 7.71 11.56
CA LEU A 127 0.72 7.76 12.80
C LEU A 127 -0.75 8.10 12.54
N VAL A 128 -1.04 9.05 11.64
CA VAL A 128 -2.41 9.41 11.26
C VAL A 128 -3.12 8.22 10.61
N LEU A 129 -2.47 7.48 9.71
CA LEU A 129 -3.02 6.27 9.11
C LEU A 129 -3.35 5.22 10.18
N ILE A 130 -2.41 4.98 11.11
CA ILE A 130 -2.60 4.01 12.19
C ILE A 130 -3.78 4.38 13.09
N ILE A 131 -3.83 5.62 13.56
CA ILE A 131 -4.89 6.09 14.47
C ILE A 131 -6.25 6.04 13.77
N THR A 132 -6.32 6.51 12.52
CA THR A 132 -7.56 6.55 11.75
C THR A 132 -8.08 5.13 11.49
N GLY A 133 -7.21 4.23 11.01
CA GLY A 133 -7.55 2.83 10.81
C GLY A 133 -8.00 2.15 12.11
N THR A 134 -7.22 2.28 13.18
CA THR A 134 -7.49 1.56 14.44
C THR A 134 -8.82 1.99 15.04
N THR A 135 -9.08 3.31 15.05
CA THR A 135 -10.36 3.85 15.53
C THR A 135 -11.52 3.37 14.67
N PHE A 136 -11.36 3.37 13.35
CA PHE A 136 -12.39 2.91 12.43
C PHE A 136 -12.72 1.42 12.65
N LEU A 137 -11.71 0.54 12.70
CA LEU A 137 -11.91 -0.90 12.92
C LEU A 137 -12.52 -1.19 14.29
N ALA A 138 -12.12 -0.47 15.34
CA ALA A 138 -12.70 -0.64 16.67
C ALA A 138 -14.19 -0.27 16.70
N LEU A 139 -14.60 0.77 15.96
CA LEU A 139 -16.00 1.26 15.96
C LEU A 139 -16.90 0.51 14.99
N VAL A 140 -16.41 0.20 13.77
CA VAL A 140 -17.23 -0.34 12.67
C VAL A 140 -17.17 -1.86 12.62
N GLU A 141 -15.96 -2.44 12.72
CA GLU A 141 -15.77 -3.89 12.73
C GLU A 141 -15.92 -4.49 14.14
N LYS A 142 -16.06 -3.63 15.17
CA LYS A 142 -16.20 -4.01 16.59
C LYS A 142 -15.05 -4.89 17.09
N LEU A 143 -13.84 -4.67 16.55
CA LEU A 143 -12.64 -5.34 17.00
C LEU A 143 -12.16 -4.75 18.33
N ASP A 144 -11.51 -5.59 19.14
CA ASP A 144 -10.75 -5.08 20.29
C ASP A 144 -9.65 -4.13 19.81
N PHE A 145 -9.25 -3.18 20.65
CA PHE A 145 -8.23 -2.19 20.30
C PHE A 145 -6.92 -2.84 19.80
N VAL A 146 -6.48 -3.93 20.45
CA VAL A 146 -5.25 -4.61 20.07
C VAL A 146 -5.39 -5.30 18.72
N ASP A 147 -6.52 -5.96 18.48
CA ASP A 147 -6.81 -6.63 17.21
C ASP A 147 -6.97 -5.64 16.06
N ALA A 148 -7.60 -4.47 16.33
CA ALA A 148 -7.73 -3.38 15.37
C ALA A 148 -6.36 -2.79 15.00
N PHE A 149 -5.53 -2.49 16.00
CA PHE A 149 -4.16 -1.98 15.79
C PHE A 149 -3.30 -2.99 15.03
N TYR A 150 -3.37 -4.27 15.39
CA TYR A 150 -2.67 -5.35 14.72
C TYR A 150 -3.06 -5.48 13.25
N CYS A 151 -4.37 -5.49 12.95
CA CYS A 151 -4.89 -5.55 11.58
C CYS A 151 -4.43 -4.35 10.75
N VAL A 152 -4.45 -3.15 11.33
CA VAL A 152 -3.98 -1.90 10.69
C VAL A 152 -2.50 -1.96 10.37
N CYS A 153 -1.66 -2.39 11.32
CA CYS A 153 -0.23 -2.59 11.07
C CYS A 153 -0.01 -3.61 9.95
N ALA A 154 -0.68 -4.75 9.99
CA ALA A 154 -0.60 -5.77 8.96
C ALA A 154 -1.08 -5.29 7.58
N THR A 155 -2.02 -4.32 7.53
CA THR A 155 -2.46 -3.69 6.29
C THR A 155 -1.37 -2.79 5.71
N ILE A 156 -0.87 -1.86 6.53
CA ILE A 156 0.08 -0.82 6.10
C ILE A 156 1.40 -1.44 5.64
N THR A 157 1.82 -2.54 6.28
CA THR A 157 3.01 -3.29 5.89
C THR A 157 2.75 -4.34 4.80
N THR A 158 1.53 -4.40 4.27
CA THR A 158 1.07 -5.37 3.27
C THR A 158 1.33 -6.84 3.66
N LEU A 159 1.30 -7.14 4.96
CA LEU A 159 1.41 -8.53 5.48
C LEU A 159 0.09 -9.28 5.33
N GLY A 160 -1.02 -8.63 5.68
CA GLY A 160 -2.40 -9.13 5.52
C GLY A 160 -2.65 -10.58 5.96
N TYR A 161 -2.38 -10.92 7.22
CA TYR A 161 -2.55 -12.29 7.75
C TYR A 161 -3.95 -12.91 7.61
N GLY A 162 -5.01 -12.09 7.48
CA GLY A 162 -6.36 -12.57 7.17
C GLY A 162 -7.18 -13.08 8.35
N ASP A 163 -6.57 -13.23 9.52
CA ASP A 163 -7.23 -13.63 10.77
C ASP A 163 -8.18 -12.53 11.29
N ARG A 164 -7.80 -11.26 11.08
CA ARG A 164 -8.63 -10.06 11.23
C ARG A 164 -8.67 -9.32 9.89
N SER A 165 -9.86 -8.99 9.41
CA SER A 165 -10.05 -8.29 8.14
C SER A 165 -11.33 -7.45 8.14
N PHE A 166 -11.46 -6.57 7.15
CA PHE A 166 -12.64 -5.77 6.88
C PHE A 166 -13.79 -6.67 6.41
N SER A 167 -14.64 -7.08 7.36
CA SER A 167 -15.70 -8.05 7.13
C SER A 167 -17.06 -7.39 6.93
N THR A 168 -17.24 -6.14 7.35
CA THR A 168 -18.46 -5.37 7.11
C THR A 168 -18.42 -4.66 5.76
N GLU A 169 -19.59 -4.40 5.17
CA GLU A 169 -19.68 -3.64 3.91
C GLU A 169 -19.04 -2.24 4.05
N ALA A 170 -19.35 -1.53 5.14
CA ALA A 170 -18.76 -0.23 5.45
C ALA A 170 -17.24 -0.32 5.62
N GLY A 171 -16.75 -1.37 6.27
CA GLY A 171 -15.31 -1.61 6.42
C GLY A 171 -14.60 -1.88 5.11
N ARG A 172 -15.22 -2.62 4.20
CA ARG A 172 -14.65 -2.86 2.87
C ARG A 172 -14.59 -1.61 2.01
N ILE A 173 -15.62 -0.78 2.08
CA ILE A 173 -15.63 0.54 1.42
C ILE A 173 -14.47 1.38 1.97
N PHE A 174 -14.35 1.48 3.29
CA PHE A 174 -13.24 2.18 3.93
C PHE A 174 -11.89 1.63 3.49
N ALA A 175 -11.71 0.30 3.51
CA ALA A 175 -10.48 -0.37 3.13
C ALA A 175 -10.06 -0.06 1.68
N VAL A 176 -11.02 -0.04 0.74
CA VAL A 176 -10.75 0.29 -0.67
C VAL A 176 -10.11 1.67 -0.79
N PHE A 177 -10.68 2.69 -0.15
CA PHE A 177 -10.12 4.04 -0.20
C PHE A 177 -8.82 4.15 0.59
N TRP A 178 -8.81 3.63 1.81
CA TRP A 178 -7.70 3.77 2.74
C TRP A 178 -6.44 3.03 2.26
N ILE A 179 -6.57 1.82 1.71
CA ILE A 179 -5.43 1.06 1.17
C ILE A 179 -4.87 1.72 -0.10
N LEU A 180 -5.71 2.33 -0.94
CA LEU A 180 -5.25 3.10 -2.09
C LEU A 180 -4.51 4.37 -1.69
N GLU A 181 -4.87 4.99 -0.55
CA GLU A 181 -4.15 6.14 0.01
C GLU A 181 -2.77 5.74 0.57
N ILE A 182 -2.62 4.52 1.11
CA ILE A 182 -1.32 4.01 1.59
C ILE A 182 -0.33 3.84 0.42
N GLY A 183 -0.82 3.42 -0.75
CA GLY A 183 0.01 3.14 -1.93
C GLY A 183 0.39 4.37 -2.78
N ARG A 184 0.04 5.59 -2.35
CA ARG A 184 0.28 6.83 -3.10
C ARG A 184 1.46 7.62 -2.55
#